data_AF-A0A518JU01-F1
#
_entry.id   AF-A0A518JU01-F1
#
_cell.length_a   1.000
_cell.length_b   1.000
_cell.length_c   1.000
_cell.angle_alpha   90.00
_cell.angle_beta   90.00
_cell.angle_gamma   90.00
#
_symmetry.space_group_name_H-M   'P 1'
#
loop_
_entity.id
_entity.type
_entity.pdbx_description
1 polymer ?
#
loop_
_entity_poly.entity_id
_entity_poly.type
_entity_poly.pdbx_seq_one_letter_code
_entity_poly.pdbx_strand_id
1 'polypeptide(L)' 'MAKNNTRKEPDVGRQFQHRYMGDVYTLTVVKTDSGIGYELLGEVYRSPTAAAKALVGKDQSTNGRKFWHIDD' A
#
# COMPACT_ATOMS: atom_id res chain seq x y z
N MET A 1 -2.93 25.53 12.54
CA MET A 1 -3.32 24.48 11.59
C MET A 1 -2.07 23.84 11.02
N ALA A 2 -1.84 22.56 11.30
CA ALA A 2 -1.11 21.57 10.48
C ALA A 2 -0.83 20.37 11.42
N LYS A 3 -1.61 19.29 11.29
CA LYS A 3 -1.26 18.02 11.93
C LYS A 3 -0.04 17.50 11.17
N ASN A 4 1.16 17.67 11.73
CA ASN A 4 2.39 17.08 11.19
C ASN A 4 2.23 15.56 11.25
N ASN A 5 1.69 14.99 10.18
CA ASN A 5 1.57 13.57 9.97
C ASN A 5 2.92 13.11 9.42
N THR A 6 3.96 13.14 10.26
CA THR A 6 5.29 12.55 10.01
C THR A 6 5.18 11.02 9.96
N ARG A 7 4.32 10.50 9.07
CA ARG A 7 4.30 9.08 8.78
C ARG A 7 5.52 8.82 7.92
N LYS A 8 6.50 8.08 8.46
CA LYS A 8 7.63 7.61 7.68
C LYS A 8 7.09 6.85 6.47
N GLU A 9 7.60 7.21 5.31
CA GLU A 9 7.40 6.39 4.12
C GLU A 9 8.19 5.10 4.32
N PRO A 10 7.62 3.94 3.97
CA PRO A 10 8.34 2.68 4.08
C PRO A 10 9.52 2.65 3.11
N ASP A 11 10.60 1.99 3.52
CA ASP A 11 11.78 1.82 2.70
C ASP A 11 11.47 1.07 1.39
N VAL A 12 12.14 1.45 0.31
CA VAL A 12 12.09 0.71 -0.96
C VAL A 12 12.62 -0.70 -0.74
N GLY A 13 11.92 -1.68 -1.32
CA GLY A 13 12.16 -3.10 -1.15
C GLY A 13 11.39 -3.71 0.03
N ARG A 14 10.74 -2.91 0.88
CA ARG A 14 9.90 -3.43 1.96
C ARG A 14 8.66 -4.10 1.38
N GLN A 15 8.32 -5.26 1.95
CA GLN A 15 7.17 -6.05 1.54
C GLN A 15 6.14 -6.10 2.66
N PHE A 16 4.88 -5.94 2.31
CA PHE A 16 3.73 -6.04 3.22
C PHE A 16 2.82 -7.15 2.75
N GLN A 17 2.57 -8.12 3.60
CA GLN A 17 1.70 -9.25 3.28
C GLN A 17 0.35 -9.06 3.93
N HIS A 18 -0.72 -9.26 3.16
CA HIS A 18 -2.07 -9.25 3.68
C HIS A 18 -2.86 -10.42 3.12
N ARG A 19 -3.56 -11.15 4.00
CA ARG A 19 -4.42 -12.25 3.60
C ARG A 19 -5.83 -11.71 3.35
N TYR A 20 -6.30 -11.81 2.11
CA TYR A 20 -7.64 -11.38 1.71
C TYR A 20 -8.35 -12.49 0.95
N MET A 21 -9.59 -12.81 1.37
CA MET A 21 -10.41 -13.87 0.76
C MET A 21 -9.73 -15.27 0.65
N GLY A 22 -8.76 -15.56 1.51
CA GLY A 22 -8.04 -16.84 1.53
C GLY A 22 -6.68 -16.81 0.81
N ASP A 23 -6.47 -15.83 -0.07
CA ASP A 23 -5.21 -15.61 -0.77
C ASP A 23 -4.29 -14.65 0.01
N VAL A 24 -2.98 -14.86 -0.12
CA VAL A 24 -1.96 -13.97 0.46
C VAL A 24 -1.45 -13.04 -0.64
N TYR A 25 -1.69 -11.76 -0.46
CA TYR A 25 -1.22 -10.72 -1.36
C TYR A 25 0.01 -10.04 -0.76
N THR A 26 1.03 -9.85 -1.59
CA THR A 26 2.26 -9.15 -1.19
C THR A 26 2.34 -7.82 -1.92
N LEU A 27 2.40 -6.74 -1.15
CA LEU A 27 2.64 -5.38 -1.62
C LEU A 27 4.12 -5.06 -1.44
N THR A 28 4.84 -4.82 -2.53
CA THR A 28 6.25 -4.44 -2.48
C THR A 28 6.39 -2.94 -2.70
N VAL A 29 7.14 -2.26 -1.84
CA VAL A 29 7.49 -0.86 -2.06
C VAL A 29 8.60 -0.81 -3.10
N VAL A 30 8.37 -0.14 -4.22
CA VAL A 30 9.33 0.00 -5.31
C VAL A 30 9.72 1.45 -5.49
N LYS A 31 10.91 1.71 -6.01
CA LYS A 31 11.32 3.07 -6.39
C LYS A 31 10.72 3.41 -7.74
N THR A 32 10.15 4.60 -7.86
CA THR A 32 9.63 5.16 -9.11
C THR A 32 10.31 6.49 -9.40
N ASP A 33 10.16 7.00 -10.62
CA ASP A 33 10.72 8.31 -11.02
C ASP A 33 10.24 9.46 -10.12
N SER A 34 9.01 9.36 -9.59
CA SER A 34 8.38 10.36 -8.72
C SER A 34 8.55 10.11 -7.22
N GLY A 35 9.36 9.12 -6.81
CA GLY A 35 9.57 8.76 -5.40
C GLY A 35 9.37 7.27 -5.16
N ILE A 36 8.39 6.91 -4.32
CA ILE A 36 8.05 5.50 -4.06
C ILE A 36 6.72 5.11 -4.73
N GLY A 37 6.65 3.86 -5.14
CA GLY A 37 5.45 3.19 -5.63
C GLY A 37 5.20 1.92 -4.82
N TYR A 38 4.01 1.36 -5.01
CA TYR A 38 3.55 0.17 -4.31
C TYR A 38 3.14 -0.85 -5.36
N GLU A 39 4.01 -1.81 -5.62
CA GLU A 39 3.77 -2.89 -6.57
C GLU A 39 2.93 -3.98 -5.93
N LEU A 40 1.84 -4.35 -6.60
CA LEU A 40 0.96 -5.44 -6.21
C LEU A 40 0.58 -6.23 -7.45
N LEU A 41 0.81 -7.55 -7.42
CA LEU A 41 0.49 -8.46 -8.54
C LEU A 41 1.08 -8.00 -9.90
N GLY A 42 2.22 -7.30 -9.89
CA GLY A 42 2.88 -6.76 -11.08
C GLY A 42 2.38 -5.38 -11.54
N GLU A 43 1.43 -4.77 -10.84
CA GLU A 43 0.95 -3.41 -11.13
C GLU A 43 1.46 -2.42 -10.06
N VAL A 44 2.01 -1.28 -10.50
CA VAL A 44 2.60 -0.27 -9.61
C VAL A 44 1.60 0.85 -9.33
N TYR A 45 1.24 0.98 -8.05
CA TYR A 45 0.34 2.01 -7.56
C TYR A 45 1.09 3.17 -6.91
N ARG A 46 0.56 4.39 -7.08
CA ARG A 46 1.12 5.61 -6.44
C ARG A 46 0.82 5.70 -4.95
N SER A 47 -0.05 4.84 -4.41
CA SER A 47 -0.51 4.90 -3.02
C SER A 47 -0.97 3.53 -2.54
N PRO A 48 -0.78 3.20 -1.25
CA PRO A 48 -1.20 1.92 -0.70
C PRO A 48 -2.72 1.72 -0.74
N THR A 49 -3.49 2.81 -0.68
CA THR A 49 -4.96 2.78 -0.83
C THR A 49 -5.38 2.35 -2.23
N ALA A 50 -4.66 2.79 -3.27
CA ALA A 50 -4.97 2.37 -4.64
C ALA A 50 -4.69 0.87 -4.82
N ALA A 51 -3.57 0.39 -4.28
CA ALA A 51 -3.26 -1.05 -4.28
C ALA A 51 -4.30 -1.87 -3.49
N ALA A 52 -4.72 -1.40 -2.31
CA ALA A 52 -5.77 -2.09 -1.54
C ALA A 52 -7.10 -2.13 -2.30
N LYS A 53 -7.49 -1.02 -2.96
CA LYS A 53 -8.71 -0.95 -3.78
C LYS A 53 -8.69 -1.88 -4.99
N ALA A 54 -7.50 -2.20 -5.52
CA ALA A 54 -7.38 -3.18 -6.59
C ALA A 54 -7.80 -4.59 -6.12
N LEU A 55 -7.62 -4.92 -4.82
CA LEU A 55 -8.06 -6.20 -4.25
C LEU A 55 -9.51 -6.17 -3.76
N VAL A 56 -9.88 -5.15 -2.99
CA VAL A 56 -11.18 -5.12 -2.30
C VAL A 56 -12.34 -4.59 -3.16
N GLY A 57 -12.04 -4.06 -4.34
CA GLY A 57 -12.98 -3.36 -5.21
C GLY A 57 -13.09 -1.85 -4.93
N LYS A 58 -13.45 -1.08 -5.95
CA LYS A 58 -13.50 0.40 -5.90
C LYS A 58 -14.56 0.96 -4.94
N ASP A 59 -15.60 0.19 -4.65
CA ASP A 59 -16.73 0.56 -3.80
C ASP A 59 -16.44 0.49 -2.29
N GLN A 60 -15.37 -0.20 -1.88
CA GLN A 60 -15.02 -0.27 -0.46
C GLN A 60 -14.13 0.90 -0.03
N SER A 61 -14.56 1.57 1.05
CA SER A 61 -13.78 2.60 1.73
C SER A 61 -12.66 1.95 2.54
N THR A 62 -11.59 1.55 1.85
CA THR A 62 -10.42 0.90 2.48
C THR A 62 -9.30 1.89 2.75
N ASN A 63 -8.81 1.91 3.98
CA ASN A 63 -7.58 2.63 4.32
C ASN A 63 -6.38 1.74 4.00
N GLY A 64 -5.70 2.01 2.89
CA GLY A 64 -4.61 1.17 2.40
C GLY A 64 -3.49 0.96 3.42
N ARG A 65 -3.10 1.98 4.19
CA ARG A 65 -2.01 1.82 5.17
C ARG A 65 -2.36 0.84 6.27
N LYS A 66 -3.60 0.87 6.76
CA LYS A 66 -4.10 -0.10 7.75
C LYS A 66 -4.28 -1.49 7.15
N PHE A 67 -4.80 -1.55 5.93
CA PHE A 67 -4.99 -2.81 5.21
C PHE A 67 -3.66 -3.55 5.04
N TRP A 68 -2.59 -2.83 4.71
CA TRP A 68 -1.26 -3.37 4.51
C TRP A 68 -0.37 -3.37 5.76
N HIS A 69 -0.89 -3.01 6.94
CA HIS A 69 -0.10 -2.93 8.18
C HIS A 69 1.21 -2.11 8.03
N ILE A 70 1.15 -0.98 7.31
CA ILE A 70 2.34 -0.14 7.02
C ILE A 70 2.77 0.68 8.25
N ASP A 71 1.82 1.07 9.08
CA ASP A 71 2.02 1.88 10.30
C ASP A 71 1.98 1.03 11.59
N ASP A 72 2.11 -0.31 11.49
CA ASP A 72 2.16 -1.23 12.64
C ASP A 72 3.60 -1.44 13.16
#